data_AF-A0A4S8MGJ6-F1
#
_entry.id   AF-A0A4S8MGJ6-F1
#
_cell.length_a   1.000
_cell.length_b   1.000
_cell.length_c   1.000
_cell.angle_alpha   90.00
_cell.angle_beta   90.00
_cell.angle_gamma   90.00
#
_symmetry.space_group_name_H-M   'P 1'
#
loop_
_entity.id
_entity.type
_entity.pdbx_description
1 polymer ?
#
loop_
_entity_poly.entity_id
_entity_poly.type
_entity_poly.pdbx_seq_one_letter_code
_entity_poly.pdbx_strand_id
1 'polypeptide(L)'
;MATYPLRCFRHDATHSITANSCIPPCTGNANLETDQQCPRRFIDTHSVRLVHFEGTEPVPHYAVLSHTWGEGDSEVTYADLDERPEEERTKKKPGYQKILNACAQARLNGLDLLWVDSCCVDDTDEMEVVEVREAVGLIYYYYQNSSVCYAHLDDMSDEPDSLAVLSHQQFGQSRWFARGWTLQELLAPPEVIFFDSNWINIGTRTELCTEISIATGIPEDIVRGSTSFRDVDVQERMSWSVLRKTTRSVDRAYCLFGILDVSIEPDYTEDLVTAITRLQEAFFERYPEKRSEFAGDGVDLLKMLTRRSHRARYN
;
A
#
# COMPACT_ATOMS: atom_id res chain seq x y z
N MET A 1 -3.03 48.74 26.87
CA MET A 1 -3.48 47.56 27.64
C MET A 1 -4.84 47.14 27.11
N ALA A 2 -4.85 46.13 26.24
CA ALA A 2 -6.07 45.46 25.79
C ALA A 2 -5.74 43.97 25.70
N THR A 3 -6.15 43.23 26.72
CA THR A 3 -6.07 41.78 26.82
C THR A 3 -7.14 41.15 25.95
N TYR A 4 -6.73 40.41 24.91
CA TYR A 4 -7.61 39.50 24.18
C TYR A 4 -7.47 38.09 24.77
N PRO A 5 -8.59 37.38 25.03
CA PRO A 5 -8.54 36.06 25.63
C PRO A 5 -8.10 35.01 24.60
N LEU A 6 -7.17 34.15 25.03
CA LEU A 6 -6.78 32.91 24.35
C LEU A 6 -8.02 32.05 24.13
N ARG A 7 -8.39 31.82 22.87
CA ARG A 7 -9.30 30.73 22.50
C ARG A 7 -8.48 29.44 22.45
N CYS A 8 -8.71 28.56 23.42
CA CYS A 8 -8.33 27.16 23.32
C CYS A 8 -9.04 26.53 22.12
N PHE A 9 -8.30 26.25 21.05
CA PHE A 9 -8.75 25.30 20.03
C PHE A 9 -8.48 23.89 20.58
N ARG A 10 -9.54 23.23 21.05
CA ARG A 10 -9.55 21.76 21.15
C ARG A 10 -9.65 21.23 19.72
N HIS A 11 -8.57 20.70 19.18
CA HIS A 11 -8.63 19.72 18.11
C HIS A 11 -8.84 18.34 18.76
N ASP A 12 -10.08 18.05 19.15
CA ASP A 12 -10.53 16.69 19.44
C ASP A 12 -11.21 16.17 18.16
N ALA A 13 -10.44 15.51 17.30
CA ALA A 13 -10.96 14.68 16.22
C ALA A 13 -10.11 13.40 16.14
N THR A 14 -10.16 12.60 17.20
CA THR A 14 -9.73 11.21 17.14
C THR A 14 -10.77 10.45 16.29
N HIS A 15 -10.50 10.30 15.00
CA HIS A 15 -11.25 9.37 14.15
C HIS A 15 -10.97 7.93 14.64
N SER A 16 -11.82 7.46 15.54
CA SER A 16 -11.90 6.05 15.92
C SER A 16 -12.51 5.27 14.75
N ILE A 17 -11.86 4.17 14.35
CA ILE A 17 -12.41 3.25 13.35
C ILE A 17 -13.69 2.69 13.94
N THR A 18 -14.85 3.13 13.44
CA THR A 18 -16.11 2.45 13.75
C THR A 18 -16.08 1.11 13.02
N ALA A 19 -16.11 0.02 13.78
CA ALA A 19 -15.96 -1.38 13.34
C ALA A 19 -17.07 -1.91 12.39
N ASN A 20 -17.71 -1.07 11.55
CA ASN A 20 -18.94 -1.40 10.83
C ASN A 20 -18.89 -1.15 9.31
N SER A 21 -17.76 -1.38 8.66
CA SER A 21 -17.74 -1.63 7.21
C SER A 21 -17.01 -2.94 6.94
N CYS A 22 -17.64 -4.06 7.30
CA CYS A 22 -17.24 -5.37 6.79
C CYS A 22 -17.50 -5.38 5.28
N ILE A 23 -16.52 -4.95 4.48
CA ILE A 23 -16.40 -5.46 3.12
C ILE A 23 -16.19 -6.97 3.30
N PRO A 24 -17.07 -7.84 2.78
CA PRO A 24 -16.88 -9.27 2.94
C PRO A 24 -15.50 -9.66 2.40
N PRO A 25 -14.74 -10.54 3.09
CA PRO A 25 -13.48 -11.03 2.56
C PRO A 25 -13.77 -11.55 1.16
N CYS A 26 -13.12 -10.95 0.18
CA CYS A 26 -13.24 -11.44 -1.17
C CYS A 26 -12.67 -12.85 -1.19
N THR A 27 -13.40 -13.78 -1.78
CA THR A 27 -12.91 -15.11 -2.12
C THR A 27 -11.86 -14.98 -3.24
N GLY A 28 -10.72 -14.38 -2.93
CA GLY A 28 -9.53 -14.37 -3.79
C GLY A 28 -8.83 -15.70 -3.64
N ASN A 29 -8.43 -16.27 -4.77
CA ASN A 29 -7.88 -17.61 -4.96
C ASN A 29 -8.66 -18.74 -4.24
N ALA A 30 -9.58 -19.41 -4.95
CA ALA A 30 -10.36 -20.56 -4.44
C ALA A 30 -9.54 -21.75 -3.92
N ASN A 31 -8.21 -21.66 -3.94
CA ASN A 31 -7.25 -22.66 -3.52
C ASN A 31 -6.48 -22.29 -2.23
N LEU A 32 -6.68 -21.09 -1.64
CA LEU A 32 -6.04 -20.69 -0.39
C LEU A 32 -7.11 -20.41 0.67
N GLU A 33 -6.99 -21.01 1.84
CA GLU A 33 -7.84 -20.69 2.98
C GLU A 33 -7.57 -19.24 3.42
N THR A 34 -8.57 -18.52 3.91
CA THR A 34 -8.47 -17.10 4.31
C THR A 34 -7.33 -16.82 5.29
N ASP A 35 -6.99 -17.80 6.12
CA ASP A 35 -5.91 -17.69 7.10
C ASP A 35 -4.52 -17.75 6.45
N GLN A 36 -4.38 -18.30 5.23
CA GLN A 36 -3.10 -18.30 4.47
C GLN A 36 -2.85 -16.98 3.74
N GLN A 37 -3.78 -16.02 3.84
CA GLN A 37 -3.75 -14.73 3.14
C GLN A 37 -3.41 -13.55 4.04
N CYS A 38 -3.10 -13.80 5.32
CA CYS A 38 -2.58 -12.82 6.25
C CYS A 38 -1.07 -13.01 6.46
N PRO A 39 -0.32 -11.94 6.76
CA PRO A 39 1.08 -12.09 7.14
C PRO A 39 1.17 -12.86 8.46
N ARG A 40 2.31 -13.53 8.67
CA ARG A 40 2.58 -14.31 9.90
C ARG A 40 3.56 -13.62 10.85
N ARG A 41 4.17 -12.54 10.40
CA ARG A 41 5.11 -11.72 11.17
C ARG A 41 4.56 -10.30 11.27
N PHE A 42 4.58 -9.76 12.49
CA PHE A 42 4.09 -8.42 12.80
C PHE A 42 5.03 -7.72 13.76
N ILE A 43 4.87 -6.42 13.91
CA ILE A 43 5.41 -5.62 15.00
C ILE A 43 4.34 -5.55 16.09
N ASP A 44 4.68 -5.97 17.31
CA ASP A 44 3.88 -5.66 18.50
C ASP A 44 3.99 -4.16 18.76
N THR A 45 2.86 -3.46 18.72
CA THR A 45 2.86 -2.00 18.74
C THR A 45 3.37 -1.44 20.07
N HIS A 46 3.26 -2.15 21.18
CA HIS A 46 3.69 -1.66 22.49
C HIS A 46 5.20 -1.77 22.70
N SER A 47 5.79 -2.89 22.31
CA SER A 47 7.20 -3.20 22.49
C SER A 47 8.07 -2.84 21.28
N VAL A 48 7.45 -2.67 20.11
CA VAL A 48 8.13 -2.43 18.81
C VAL A 48 9.10 -3.58 18.49
N ARG A 49 8.70 -4.81 18.83
CA ARG A 49 9.43 -6.04 18.54
C ARG A 49 8.64 -6.90 17.56
N LEU A 50 9.35 -7.73 16.81
CA LEU A 50 8.71 -8.69 15.91
C LEU A 50 8.04 -9.79 16.74
N VAL A 51 6.84 -10.17 16.31
CA VAL A 51 6.06 -11.31 16.81
C VAL A 51 5.67 -12.19 15.65
N HIS A 52 5.71 -13.51 15.86
CA HIS A 52 5.44 -14.52 14.85
C HIS A 52 4.23 -15.37 15.27
N PHE A 53 3.35 -15.67 14.31
CA PHE A 53 2.21 -16.57 14.47
C PHE A 53 2.47 -17.87 13.71
N GLU A 54 2.43 -19.00 14.41
CA GLU A 54 2.71 -20.31 13.81
C GLU A 54 1.44 -20.99 13.26
N GLY A 55 1.61 -21.81 12.22
CA GLY A 55 0.58 -22.74 11.74
C GLY A 55 -0.71 -22.06 11.27
N THR A 56 -1.86 -22.57 11.74
CA THR A 56 -3.20 -22.09 11.38
C THR A 56 -3.83 -21.24 12.49
N GLU A 57 -3.02 -20.60 13.33
CA GLU A 57 -3.56 -19.71 14.35
C GLU A 57 -4.29 -18.53 13.66
N PRO A 58 -5.49 -18.14 14.15
CA PRO A 58 -6.17 -16.97 13.63
C PRO A 58 -5.33 -15.72 13.86
N VAL A 59 -5.06 -14.98 12.78
CA VAL A 59 -4.34 -13.70 12.86
C VAL A 59 -5.30 -12.64 13.42
N PRO A 60 -4.96 -11.97 14.54
CA PRO A 60 -5.78 -10.88 15.07
C PRO A 60 -5.85 -9.69 14.11
N HIS A 61 -6.79 -8.77 14.34
CA HIS A 61 -6.85 -7.52 13.60
C HIS A 61 -5.54 -6.73 13.71
N TYR A 62 -5.03 -6.24 12.57
CA TYR A 62 -3.77 -5.51 12.48
C TYR A 62 -3.91 -4.26 11.60
N ALA A 63 -3.01 -3.29 11.83
CA ALA A 63 -2.78 -2.17 10.92
C ALA A 63 -1.64 -2.48 9.94
N VAL A 64 -1.60 -1.78 8.81
CA VAL A 64 -0.46 -1.79 7.88
C VAL A 64 0.10 -0.38 7.71
N LEU A 65 1.42 -0.26 7.60
CA LEU A 65 2.09 0.99 7.22
C LEU A 65 2.43 0.94 5.73
N SER A 66 1.98 1.95 5.01
CA SER A 66 2.34 2.23 3.62
C SER A 66 3.17 3.50 3.57
N HIS A 67 4.37 3.42 3.02
CA HIS A 67 5.26 4.57 2.87
C HIS A 67 6.17 4.43 1.65
N THR A 68 6.74 5.55 1.21
CA THR A 68 7.83 5.49 0.26
C THR A 68 9.15 5.25 0.99
N TRP A 69 9.87 4.21 0.58
CA TRP A 69 11.17 3.89 1.15
C TRP A 69 12.15 5.03 0.89
N GLY A 70 12.87 5.43 1.93
CA GLY A 70 13.93 6.42 1.83
C GLY A 70 15.18 5.90 1.12
N GLU A 71 16.16 6.76 0.93
CA GLU A 71 17.44 6.37 0.32
C GLU A 71 18.38 5.72 1.34
N GLY A 72 19.28 4.87 0.86
CA GLY A 72 20.35 4.27 1.67
C GLY A 72 19.84 3.46 2.86
N ASP A 73 20.48 3.63 4.02
CA ASP A 73 20.21 2.88 5.26
C ASP A 73 19.07 3.50 6.11
N SER A 74 18.10 4.13 5.46
CA SER A 74 17.06 4.89 6.15
C SER A 74 15.89 4.04 6.63
N GLU A 75 15.63 2.90 6.00
CA GLU A 75 14.57 1.97 6.37
C GLU A 75 15.07 0.95 7.41
N VAL A 76 14.16 0.56 8.30
CA VAL A 76 14.39 -0.51 9.27
C VAL A 76 14.11 -1.82 8.57
N THR A 77 15.08 -2.73 8.60
CA THR A 77 14.97 -4.07 8.01
C THR A 77 14.52 -5.11 9.03
N TYR A 78 14.26 -6.33 8.57
CA TYR A 78 14.00 -7.46 9.46
C TYR A 78 15.14 -7.66 10.47
N ALA A 79 16.38 -7.77 10.01
CA ALA A 79 17.55 -7.94 10.88
C ALA A 79 17.75 -6.81 11.90
N ASP A 80 17.32 -5.59 11.59
CA ASP A 80 17.40 -4.49 12.54
C ASP A 80 16.46 -4.68 13.75
N LEU A 81 15.29 -5.29 13.57
CA LEU A 81 14.32 -5.53 14.64
C LEU A 81 14.47 -6.91 15.28
N ASP A 82 14.92 -7.93 14.54
CA ASP A 82 15.06 -9.29 15.05
C ASP A 82 16.40 -9.49 15.76
N GLU A 83 17.51 -9.27 15.04
CA GLU A 83 18.85 -9.51 15.59
C GLU A 83 19.31 -8.40 16.52
N ARG A 84 18.92 -7.14 16.23
CA ARG A 84 19.53 -5.93 16.80
C ARG A 84 18.53 -4.87 17.31
N PRO A 85 17.42 -5.26 17.96
CA PRO A 85 16.35 -4.33 18.33
C PRO A 85 16.80 -3.20 19.29
N GLU A 86 17.85 -3.45 20.08
CA GLU A 86 18.34 -2.48 21.07
C GLU A 86 19.48 -1.60 20.56
N GLU A 87 20.00 -1.84 19.35
CA GLU A 87 21.10 -1.05 18.82
C GLU A 87 20.69 0.39 18.53
N GLU A 88 21.50 1.33 19.01
CA GLU A 88 21.29 2.76 18.78
C GLU A 88 21.31 3.15 17.31
N ARG A 89 21.93 2.34 16.44
CA ARG A 89 21.89 2.58 14.99
C ARG A 89 20.47 2.40 14.44
N THR A 90 19.76 1.34 14.86
CA THR A 90 18.40 1.02 14.42
C THR A 90 17.46 2.15 14.81
N LYS A 91 17.55 2.59 16.07
CA LYS A 91 16.70 3.66 16.61
C LYS A 91 16.94 5.03 15.96
N LYS A 92 18.09 5.24 15.33
CA LYS A 92 18.42 6.49 14.60
C LYS A 92 17.95 6.50 13.16
N LYS A 93 17.49 5.36 12.63
CA LYS A 93 16.98 5.29 11.25
C LYS A 93 15.67 6.09 11.14
N PRO A 94 15.48 6.92 10.10
CA PRO A 94 14.21 7.59 9.84
C PRO A 94 13.01 6.64 9.80
N GLY A 95 13.18 5.44 9.22
CA GLY A 95 12.15 4.40 9.19
C GLY A 95 11.70 3.95 10.58
N TYR A 96 12.60 3.96 11.58
CA TYR A 96 12.23 3.60 12.95
C TYR A 96 11.24 4.61 13.53
N GLN A 97 11.42 5.91 13.27
CA GLN A 97 10.47 6.93 13.70
C GLN A 97 9.10 6.77 13.01
N LYS A 98 9.08 6.40 11.72
CA LYS A 98 7.83 6.06 11.00
C LYS A 98 7.10 4.91 11.71
N ILE A 99 7.82 3.84 12.07
CA ILE A 99 7.26 2.69 12.80
C ILE A 99 6.71 3.10 14.17
N LEU A 100 7.46 3.91 14.94
CA LEU A 100 6.99 4.38 16.26
C LEU A 100 5.67 5.14 16.19
N ASN A 101 5.56 6.05 15.21
CA ASN A 101 4.36 6.85 15.02
C ASN A 101 3.20 5.99 14.50
N ALA A 102 3.47 5.06 13.58
CA ALA A 102 2.49 4.08 13.11
C ALA A 102 1.97 3.19 14.25
N CYS A 103 2.85 2.72 15.14
CA CYS A 103 2.47 1.96 16.33
C CYS A 103 1.62 2.81 17.28
N ALA A 104 1.97 4.08 17.48
CA ALA A 104 1.15 4.99 18.29
C ALA A 104 -0.26 5.17 17.70
N GLN A 105 -0.35 5.35 16.39
CA GLN A 105 -1.64 5.45 15.69
C GLN A 105 -2.44 4.14 15.77
N ALA A 106 -1.80 2.98 15.55
CA ALA A 106 -2.40 1.67 15.72
C ALA A 106 -3.04 1.49 17.10
N ARG A 107 -2.32 1.86 18.17
CA ARG A 107 -2.85 1.81 19.54
C ARG A 107 -4.04 2.74 19.75
N LEU A 108 -4.05 3.93 19.16
CA LEU A 108 -5.22 4.82 19.20
C LEU A 108 -6.45 4.20 18.52
N ASN A 109 -6.22 3.34 17.54
CA ASN A 109 -7.25 2.58 16.85
C ASN A 109 -7.55 1.20 17.49
N GLY A 110 -6.94 0.88 18.63
CA GLY A 110 -7.16 -0.38 19.35
C GLY A 110 -6.53 -1.61 18.67
N LEU A 111 -5.50 -1.40 17.86
CA LEU A 111 -4.78 -2.46 17.14
C LEU A 111 -3.41 -2.66 17.79
N ASP A 112 -3.16 -3.87 18.27
CA ASP A 112 -1.91 -4.23 18.93
C ASP A 112 -0.82 -4.68 17.95
N LEU A 113 -1.19 -4.97 16.70
CA LEU A 113 -0.31 -5.46 15.64
C LEU A 113 -0.19 -4.47 14.50
N LEU A 114 1.04 -4.28 14.02
CA LEU A 114 1.37 -3.49 12.83
C LEU A 114 2.18 -4.35 11.86
N TRP A 115 1.85 -4.30 10.57
CA TRP A 115 2.68 -4.89 9.52
C TRP A 115 3.33 -3.81 8.67
N VAL A 116 4.62 -3.99 8.37
CA VAL A 116 5.43 -3.06 7.58
C VAL A 116 6.31 -3.89 6.64
N ASP A 117 6.21 -3.65 5.33
CA ASP A 117 6.90 -4.43 4.30
C ASP A 117 8.41 -4.50 4.49
N SER A 118 9.04 -3.41 4.94
CA SER A 118 10.49 -3.30 5.08
C SER A 118 11.09 -4.20 6.17
N CYS A 119 10.32 -4.59 7.19
CA CYS A 119 10.86 -5.34 8.35
C CYS A 119 9.99 -6.51 8.82
N CYS A 120 8.78 -6.66 8.29
CA CYS A 120 7.95 -7.85 8.53
C CYS A 120 8.15 -8.94 7.47
N VAL A 121 8.91 -8.66 6.41
CA VAL A 121 9.37 -9.63 5.41
C VAL A 121 10.88 -9.81 5.62
N ASP A 122 11.33 -11.05 5.71
CA ASP A 122 12.75 -11.37 5.87
C ASP A 122 13.50 -11.34 4.52
N ASP A 123 14.69 -10.75 4.50
CA ASP A 123 15.52 -10.48 3.30
C ASP A 123 17.06 -10.69 3.50
N THR A 124 17.49 -11.46 4.50
CA THR A 124 18.89 -11.79 4.89
C THR A 124 19.66 -13.15 4.54
N ASP A 125 19.30 -14.02 3.57
CA ASP A 125 19.65 -15.47 3.33
C ASP A 125 18.90 -16.16 2.10
N GLU A 126 19.29 -17.38 1.68
CA GLU A 126 18.80 -18.09 0.47
C GLU A 126 17.39 -18.70 0.60
N MET A 127 16.92 -19.06 1.81
CA MET A 127 15.52 -19.49 2.04
C MET A 127 14.52 -18.37 1.77
N GLU A 128 14.99 -17.14 1.57
CA GLU A 128 14.18 -15.92 1.54
C GLU A 128 13.88 -15.39 0.15
N VAL A 129 14.60 -15.89 -0.85
CA VAL A 129 14.11 -15.81 -2.21
C VAL A 129 12.70 -16.41 -2.25
N VAL A 130 12.41 -17.42 -1.43
CA VAL A 130 11.07 -17.99 -1.30
C VAL A 130 10.15 -17.05 -0.51
N GLU A 131 10.53 -16.57 0.68
CA GLU A 131 9.64 -15.71 1.49
C GLU A 131 9.30 -14.38 0.78
N VAL A 132 10.28 -13.72 0.17
CA VAL A 132 10.05 -12.48 -0.61
C VAL A 132 9.17 -12.75 -1.83
N ARG A 133 9.38 -13.87 -2.53
CA ARG A 133 8.55 -14.23 -3.70
C ARG A 133 7.12 -14.59 -3.31
N GLU A 134 6.95 -15.31 -2.22
CA GLU A 134 5.64 -15.62 -1.64
C GLU A 134 4.94 -14.34 -1.17
N ALA A 135 5.66 -13.46 -0.46
CA ALA A 135 5.14 -12.17 -0.01
C ALA A 135 4.74 -11.26 -1.17
N VAL A 136 5.47 -11.26 -2.28
CA VAL A 136 5.10 -10.53 -3.50
C VAL A 136 3.75 -11.02 -4.05
N GLY A 137 3.51 -12.33 -4.04
CA GLY A 137 2.22 -12.92 -4.41
C GLY A 137 1.08 -12.59 -3.43
N LEU A 138 1.41 -12.32 -2.17
CA LEU A 138 0.45 -12.17 -1.07
C LEU A 138 0.24 -10.74 -0.58
N ILE A 139 1.07 -9.77 -0.98
CA ILE A 139 1.06 -8.40 -0.46
C ILE A 139 -0.34 -7.78 -0.57
N TYR A 140 -1.01 -7.96 -1.71
CA TYR A 140 -2.37 -7.46 -1.89
C TYR A 140 -3.31 -7.95 -0.78
N TYR A 141 -3.20 -9.23 -0.44
CA TYR A 141 -4.02 -9.85 0.58
C TYR A 141 -3.66 -9.37 2.00
N TYR A 142 -2.39 -9.07 2.27
CA TYR A 142 -1.98 -8.44 3.54
C TYR A 142 -2.62 -7.07 3.70
N TYR A 143 -2.67 -6.26 2.64
CA TYR A 143 -3.38 -5.00 2.67
C TYR A 143 -4.90 -5.19 2.76
N GLN A 144 -5.47 -6.14 2.00
CA GLN A 144 -6.91 -6.43 2.01
C GLN A 144 -7.44 -6.91 3.36
N ASN A 145 -6.68 -7.75 4.07
CA ASN A 145 -7.07 -8.31 5.36
C ASN A 145 -6.67 -7.42 6.55
N SER A 146 -6.00 -6.29 6.30
CA SER A 146 -5.74 -5.28 7.34
C SER A 146 -7.02 -4.59 7.78
N SER A 147 -7.02 -4.06 9.01
CA SER A 147 -8.13 -3.22 9.50
C SER A 147 -8.04 -1.79 8.98
N VAL A 148 -6.81 -1.29 8.76
CA VAL A 148 -6.53 0.06 8.27
C VAL A 148 -5.11 0.12 7.72
N CYS A 149 -4.95 0.90 6.66
CA CYS A 149 -3.65 1.29 6.12
C CYS A 149 -3.34 2.74 6.50
N TYR A 150 -2.18 2.96 7.12
CA TYR A 150 -1.64 4.29 7.36
C TYR A 150 -0.70 4.64 6.21
N ALA A 151 -1.10 5.56 5.34
CA ALA A 151 -0.29 6.04 4.24
C ALA A 151 0.50 7.29 4.68
N HIS A 152 1.80 7.13 4.94
CA HIS A 152 2.67 8.21 5.37
C HIS A 152 3.36 8.88 4.17
N LEU A 153 3.03 10.15 3.94
CA LEU A 153 3.53 10.97 2.84
C LEU A 153 4.73 11.81 3.33
N ASP A 154 5.93 11.23 3.20
CA ASP A 154 7.17 11.81 3.73
C ASP A 154 7.63 13.11 3.02
N ASP A 155 7.07 13.39 1.85
CA ASP A 155 7.35 14.56 1.02
C ASP A 155 6.28 15.66 1.12
N MET A 156 5.33 15.50 2.03
CA MET A 156 4.28 16.47 2.35
C MET A 156 4.55 17.05 3.74
N SER A 157 4.61 18.37 3.86
CA SER A 157 4.69 19.03 5.17
C SER A 157 3.83 20.30 5.17
N ASP A 158 3.15 20.54 6.29
CA ASP A 158 2.54 21.84 6.58
C ASP A 158 3.64 22.87 6.90
N GLU A 159 3.93 23.78 5.96
CA GLU A 159 4.65 25.01 6.29
C GLU A 159 3.72 25.90 7.13
N PRO A 160 4.12 26.33 8.35
CA PRO A 160 3.23 26.97 9.33
C PRO A 160 2.57 28.30 8.88
N ASP A 161 3.02 28.90 7.78
CA ASP A 161 2.44 30.12 7.18
C ASP A 161 1.37 29.84 6.10
N SER A 162 1.11 28.57 5.75
CA SER A 162 0.04 28.20 4.82
C SER A 162 -1.25 27.91 5.58
N LEU A 163 -2.14 28.91 5.63
CA LEU A 163 -3.52 28.78 6.13
C LEU A 163 -4.17 27.46 5.67
N ALA A 164 -4.27 26.45 6.56
CA ALA A 164 -5.24 25.34 6.70
C ALA A 164 -5.89 24.70 5.45
N VAL A 165 -5.34 24.97 4.28
CA VAL A 165 -5.75 24.55 2.94
C VAL A 165 -4.44 24.13 2.30
N LEU A 166 -3.86 23.04 2.81
CA LEU A 166 -2.96 22.23 2.00
C LEU A 166 -3.64 22.08 0.65
N SER A 167 -3.03 22.67 -0.38
CA SER A 167 -3.66 22.65 -1.69
C SER A 167 -3.85 21.19 -2.08
N HIS A 168 -5.07 20.80 -2.44
CA HIS A 168 -5.36 19.50 -3.04
C HIS A 168 -4.35 19.12 -4.15
N GLN A 169 -3.77 20.13 -4.79
CA GLN A 169 -2.68 20.03 -5.74
C GLN A 169 -1.37 19.45 -5.17
N GLN A 170 -0.97 19.78 -3.95
CA GLN A 170 0.23 19.21 -3.31
C GLN A 170 0.01 17.74 -2.92
N PHE A 171 -1.17 17.41 -2.39
CA PHE A 171 -1.50 16.01 -2.04
C PHE A 171 -1.34 15.07 -3.23
N GLY A 172 -1.94 15.41 -4.38
CA GLY A 172 -1.82 14.62 -5.60
C GLY A 172 -0.42 14.58 -6.23
N GLN A 173 0.50 15.45 -5.77
CA GLN A 173 1.89 15.50 -6.22
C GLN A 173 2.84 14.64 -5.37
N SER A 174 2.39 14.10 -4.23
CA SER A 174 3.21 13.22 -3.42
C SER A 174 3.73 12.05 -4.25
N ARG A 175 5.01 11.73 -4.06
CA ARG A 175 5.69 10.57 -4.64
C ARG A 175 4.96 9.27 -4.36
N TRP A 176 4.20 9.19 -3.27
CA TRP A 176 3.39 8.03 -2.94
C TRP A 176 2.46 7.62 -4.08
N PHE A 177 1.77 8.56 -4.74
CA PHE A 177 0.89 8.29 -5.90
C PHE A 177 1.65 7.86 -7.17
N ALA A 178 2.97 8.06 -7.19
CA ALA A 178 3.85 7.68 -8.27
C ALA A 178 4.60 6.37 -8.02
N ARG A 179 4.47 5.71 -6.86
CA ARG A 179 5.10 4.39 -6.59
C ARG A 179 4.21 3.25 -7.09
N GLY A 180 4.83 2.20 -7.63
CA GLY A 180 4.12 1.07 -8.25
C GLY A 180 3.25 0.29 -7.26
N TRP A 181 3.81 -0.09 -6.12
CA TRP A 181 3.15 -0.92 -5.11
C TRP A 181 1.98 -0.22 -4.41
N THR A 182 2.05 1.10 -4.21
CA THR A 182 1.02 1.90 -3.55
C THR A 182 -0.34 1.90 -4.27
N LEU A 183 -0.42 1.38 -5.51
CA LEU A 183 -1.73 1.12 -6.14
C LEU A 183 -2.53 0.06 -5.37
N GLN A 184 -1.88 -1.03 -4.98
CA GLN A 184 -2.52 -2.10 -4.21
C GLN A 184 -2.79 -1.63 -2.79
N GLU A 185 -1.87 -0.85 -2.22
CA GLU A 185 -1.97 -0.28 -0.87
C GLU A 185 -3.09 0.77 -0.77
N LEU A 186 -3.48 1.38 -1.89
CA LEU A 186 -4.64 2.28 -2.00
C LEU A 186 -5.97 1.52 -2.09
N LEU A 187 -6.01 0.47 -2.92
CA LEU A 187 -7.27 -0.18 -3.35
C LEU A 187 -7.64 -1.41 -2.51
N ALA A 188 -6.66 -2.12 -1.96
CA ALA A 188 -6.90 -3.36 -1.24
C ALA A 188 -7.46 -3.14 0.17
N PRO A 189 -6.94 -2.21 0.99
CA PRO A 189 -7.41 -2.04 2.36
C PRO A 189 -8.87 -1.57 2.44
N PRO A 190 -9.60 -1.98 3.49
CA PRO A 190 -10.94 -1.44 3.78
C PRO A 190 -10.91 0.07 4.00
N GLU A 191 -9.89 0.57 4.69
CA GLU A 191 -9.70 1.97 5.04
C GLU A 191 -8.23 2.40 4.82
N VAL A 192 -8.03 3.62 4.34
CA VAL A 192 -6.69 4.23 4.20
C VAL A 192 -6.73 5.64 4.78
N ILE A 193 -5.85 5.90 5.74
CA ILE A 193 -5.70 7.22 6.39
C ILE A 193 -4.36 7.80 5.97
N PHE A 194 -4.38 9.02 5.44
CA PHE A 194 -3.19 9.71 4.97
C PHE A 194 -2.62 10.62 6.06
N PHE A 195 -1.31 10.56 6.22
CA PHE A 195 -0.55 11.40 7.17
C PHE A 195 0.56 12.14 6.43
N ASP A 196 0.83 13.37 6.84
CA ASP A 196 1.98 14.15 6.36
C ASP A 196 3.29 13.69 7.03
N SER A 197 4.41 14.32 6.68
CA SER A 197 5.74 14.02 7.25
C SER A 197 5.84 14.23 8.76
N ASN A 198 4.92 15.01 9.34
CA ASN A 198 4.83 15.29 10.77
C ASN A 198 3.80 14.39 11.48
N TRP A 199 3.25 13.39 10.78
CA TRP A 199 2.18 12.53 11.28
C TRP A 199 0.89 13.27 11.64
N ILE A 200 0.63 14.40 10.96
CA ILE A 200 -0.66 15.10 11.01
C ILE A 200 -1.60 14.41 10.03
N ASN A 201 -2.81 14.08 10.50
CA ASN A 201 -3.84 13.44 9.67
C ASN A 201 -4.33 14.42 8.58
N ILE A 202 -4.19 14.01 7.32
CA ILE A 202 -4.64 14.75 6.14
C ILE A 202 -6.10 14.42 5.81
N GLY A 203 -6.50 13.17 5.99
CA GLY A 203 -7.83 12.65 5.70
C GLY A 203 -7.83 11.19 5.29
N THR A 204 -9.02 10.63 5.09
CA THR A 204 -9.22 9.25 4.62
C THR A 204 -9.28 9.16 3.09
N ARG A 205 -9.16 7.95 2.53
CA ARG A 205 -9.38 7.68 1.09
C ARG A 205 -10.74 8.18 0.61
N THR A 206 -11.76 8.05 1.44
CA THR A 206 -13.13 8.49 1.12
C THR A 206 -13.25 10.01 1.14
N GLU A 207 -12.64 10.68 2.12
CA GLU A 207 -12.63 12.15 2.23
C GLU A 207 -11.84 12.81 1.10
N LEU A 208 -10.74 12.19 0.68
CA LEU A 208 -9.82 12.70 -0.35
C LEU A 208 -10.08 12.10 -1.75
N CYS A 209 -11.29 11.59 -1.98
CA CYS A 209 -11.61 10.79 -3.16
C CYS A 209 -11.42 11.56 -4.48
N THR A 210 -11.79 12.84 -4.54
CA THR A 210 -11.65 13.67 -5.74
C THR A 210 -10.17 13.92 -6.06
N GLU A 211 -9.37 14.18 -5.04
CA GLU A 211 -7.94 14.44 -5.15
C GLU A 211 -7.17 13.19 -5.60
N ILE A 212 -7.50 12.05 -5.01
CA ILE A 212 -6.97 10.74 -5.40
C ILE A 212 -7.38 10.44 -6.85
N SER A 213 -8.63 10.69 -7.23
CA SER A 213 -9.11 10.48 -8.61
C SER A 213 -8.32 11.32 -9.60
N ILE A 214 -8.09 12.60 -9.31
CA ILE A 214 -7.28 13.49 -10.16
C ILE A 214 -5.83 12.99 -10.25
N ALA A 215 -5.22 12.61 -9.12
CA ALA A 215 -3.83 12.19 -9.07
C ALA A 215 -3.59 10.86 -9.82
N THR A 216 -4.55 9.95 -9.76
CA THR A 216 -4.37 8.54 -10.19
C THR A 216 -5.11 8.18 -11.48
N GLY A 217 -6.15 8.93 -11.85
CA GLY A 217 -7.08 8.59 -12.94
C GLY A 217 -8.03 7.43 -12.59
N ILE A 218 -8.12 7.06 -11.32
CA ILE A 218 -9.05 6.04 -10.83
C ILE A 218 -10.40 6.71 -10.57
N PRO A 219 -11.53 6.19 -11.10
CA PRO A 219 -12.85 6.77 -10.88
C PRO A 219 -13.21 6.91 -9.39
N GLU A 220 -13.86 8.03 -9.02
CA GLU A 220 -14.17 8.32 -7.60
C GLU A 220 -15.01 7.24 -6.91
N ASP A 221 -15.92 6.58 -7.62
CA ASP A 221 -16.76 5.50 -7.09
C ASP A 221 -15.95 4.24 -6.73
N ILE A 222 -14.84 4.01 -7.44
CA ILE A 222 -13.85 2.98 -7.13
C ILE A 222 -13.00 3.41 -5.94
N VAL A 223 -12.53 4.67 -5.91
CA VAL A 223 -11.74 5.21 -4.78
C VAL A 223 -12.53 5.16 -3.47
N ARG A 224 -13.82 5.51 -3.49
CA ARG A 224 -14.71 5.43 -2.32
C ARG A 224 -15.05 3.98 -1.93
N GLY A 225 -14.78 3.00 -2.78
CA GLY A 225 -15.16 1.59 -2.57
C GLY A 225 -16.65 1.31 -2.78
N SER A 226 -17.42 2.25 -3.36
CA SER A 226 -18.83 2.02 -3.71
C SER A 226 -19.01 1.07 -4.90
N THR A 227 -18.00 1.01 -5.77
CA THR A 227 -17.90 0.07 -6.87
C THR A 227 -16.63 -0.76 -6.68
N SER A 228 -16.71 -2.08 -6.89
CA SER A 228 -15.52 -2.92 -6.84
C SER A 228 -14.65 -2.66 -8.06
N PHE A 229 -13.34 -2.46 -7.87
CA PHE A 229 -12.42 -2.32 -9.00
C PHE A 229 -12.44 -3.55 -9.91
N ARG A 230 -12.81 -4.73 -9.40
CA ARG A 230 -12.89 -5.97 -10.22
C ARG A 230 -13.99 -5.92 -11.28
N ASP A 231 -15.00 -5.06 -11.11
CA ASP A 231 -16.08 -4.86 -12.07
C ASP A 231 -15.66 -3.94 -13.24
N VAL A 232 -14.48 -3.32 -13.14
CA VAL A 232 -13.91 -2.46 -14.18
C VAL A 232 -13.19 -3.30 -15.23
N ASP A 233 -13.24 -2.82 -16.48
CA ASP A 233 -12.48 -3.38 -17.60
C ASP A 233 -11.01 -3.61 -17.20
N VAL A 234 -10.47 -4.78 -17.54
CA VAL A 234 -9.13 -5.18 -17.08
C VAL A 234 -8.05 -4.23 -17.62
N GLN A 235 -8.18 -3.78 -18.86
CA GLN A 235 -7.22 -2.84 -19.44
C GLN A 235 -7.30 -1.47 -18.78
N GLU A 236 -8.48 -1.06 -18.29
CA GLU A 236 -8.61 0.15 -17.50
C GLU A 236 -7.94 -0.01 -16.13
N ARG A 237 -8.17 -1.11 -15.41
CA ARG A 237 -7.47 -1.41 -14.15
C ARG A 237 -5.95 -1.41 -14.30
N MET A 238 -5.44 -2.11 -15.32
CA MET A 238 -4.00 -2.15 -15.61
C MET A 238 -3.44 -0.77 -15.95
N SER A 239 -4.25 0.12 -16.54
CA SER A 239 -3.79 1.46 -16.88
C SER A 239 -3.51 2.34 -15.65
N TRP A 240 -4.02 2.00 -14.47
CA TRP A 240 -3.75 2.75 -13.24
C TRP A 240 -2.30 2.57 -12.74
N SER A 241 -1.58 1.54 -13.20
CA SER A 241 -0.20 1.26 -12.77
C SER A 241 0.87 1.87 -13.68
N VAL A 242 0.59 2.07 -14.97
CA VAL A 242 1.66 2.27 -15.98
C VAL A 242 2.45 3.57 -15.85
N LEU A 243 1.88 4.61 -15.25
CA LEU A 243 2.56 5.88 -14.96
C LEU A 243 3.30 5.88 -13.62
N ARG A 244 3.16 4.81 -12.83
CA ARG A 244 3.88 4.61 -11.58
C ARG A 244 5.29 4.05 -11.85
N LYS A 245 6.20 4.34 -10.93
CA LYS A 245 7.62 4.00 -10.95
C LYS A 245 7.91 2.93 -9.90
N THR A 246 8.83 2.05 -10.23
CA THR A 246 9.32 1.00 -9.35
C THR A 246 10.84 1.02 -9.31
N THR A 247 11.42 0.50 -8.22
CA THR A 247 12.89 0.43 -8.07
C THR A 247 13.46 -0.64 -9.01
N ARG A 248 12.87 -1.84 -9.03
CA ARG A 248 13.17 -2.85 -10.05
C ARG A 248 12.20 -2.67 -11.21
N SER A 249 12.69 -2.72 -12.45
CA SER A 249 11.86 -2.53 -13.63
C SER A 249 10.72 -3.55 -13.71
N VAL A 250 10.99 -4.82 -13.40
CA VAL A 250 10.02 -5.94 -13.42
C VAL A 250 8.87 -5.80 -12.44
N ASP A 251 9.03 -5.05 -11.34
CA ASP A 251 7.94 -4.80 -10.39
C ASP A 251 6.76 -4.05 -11.03
N ARG A 252 6.94 -3.40 -12.19
CA ARG A 252 5.82 -2.82 -12.95
C ARG A 252 4.81 -3.89 -13.41
N ALA A 253 5.24 -5.14 -13.52
CA ALA A 253 4.39 -6.30 -13.73
C ALA A 253 3.92 -6.88 -12.39
N TYR A 254 4.82 -7.09 -11.44
CA TYR A 254 4.51 -7.80 -10.19
C TYR A 254 3.54 -7.03 -9.27
N CYS A 255 3.58 -5.70 -9.27
CA CYS A 255 2.61 -4.90 -8.51
C CYS A 255 1.18 -4.95 -9.06
N LEU A 256 0.91 -5.71 -10.12
CA LEU A 256 -0.43 -5.96 -10.66
C LEU A 256 -1.04 -7.30 -10.22
N PHE A 257 -0.30 -8.17 -9.51
CA PHE A 257 -0.77 -9.51 -9.14
C PHE A 257 -2.12 -9.49 -8.44
N GLY A 258 -2.27 -8.70 -7.37
CA GLY A 258 -3.54 -8.59 -6.65
C GLY A 258 -4.64 -7.86 -7.40
N ILE A 259 -4.29 -6.88 -8.25
CA ILE A 259 -5.23 -6.15 -9.09
C ILE A 259 -5.86 -7.06 -10.16
N LEU A 260 -5.06 -7.98 -10.70
CA LEU A 260 -5.46 -8.95 -11.71
C LEU A 260 -5.91 -10.30 -11.11
N ASP A 261 -5.69 -10.50 -9.81
CA ASP A 261 -5.90 -11.75 -9.10
C ASP A 261 -5.15 -12.92 -9.78
N VAL A 262 -3.87 -12.70 -10.09
CA VAL A 262 -2.97 -13.68 -10.70
C VAL A 262 -1.75 -13.88 -9.81
N SER A 263 -1.14 -15.06 -9.88
CA SER A 263 0.08 -15.38 -9.16
C SER A 263 1.06 -16.03 -10.14
N ILE A 264 2.20 -15.39 -10.35
CA ILE A 264 3.35 -15.97 -11.04
C ILE A 264 4.56 -15.86 -10.14
N GLU A 265 5.46 -16.84 -10.22
CA GLU A 265 6.73 -16.80 -9.50
C GLU A 265 7.56 -15.60 -9.97
N PRO A 266 7.89 -14.62 -9.10
CA PRO A 266 8.70 -13.47 -9.48
C PRO A 266 10.12 -13.88 -9.87
N ASP A 267 10.56 -13.46 -11.04
CA ASP A 267 11.95 -13.55 -11.50
C ASP A 267 12.56 -12.14 -11.59
N TYR A 268 13.55 -11.84 -10.76
CA TYR A 268 14.24 -10.53 -10.78
C TYR A 268 15.42 -10.48 -11.76
N THR A 269 15.68 -11.57 -12.49
CA THR A 269 16.72 -11.66 -13.52
C THR A 269 16.19 -11.42 -14.93
N GLU A 270 14.87 -11.48 -15.13
CA GLU A 270 14.24 -11.22 -16.43
C GLU A 270 14.11 -9.73 -16.74
N ASP A 271 13.89 -9.41 -18.03
CA ASP A 271 13.56 -8.06 -18.45
C ASP A 271 12.06 -7.75 -18.30
N LEU A 272 11.70 -6.46 -18.34
CA LEU A 272 10.32 -6.00 -18.16
C LEU A 272 9.34 -6.55 -19.22
N VAL A 273 9.78 -6.73 -20.46
CA VAL A 273 8.89 -7.24 -21.53
C VAL A 273 8.57 -8.70 -21.26
N THR A 274 9.56 -9.48 -20.82
CA THR A 274 9.36 -10.87 -20.40
C THR A 274 8.41 -10.96 -19.20
N ALA A 275 8.61 -10.14 -18.16
CA ALA A 275 7.72 -10.11 -16.99
C ALA A 275 6.26 -9.76 -17.33
N ILE A 276 6.05 -8.76 -18.20
CA ILE A 276 4.71 -8.38 -18.67
C ILE A 276 4.06 -9.48 -19.52
N THR A 277 4.86 -10.20 -20.32
CA THR A 277 4.36 -11.31 -21.15
C THR A 277 3.88 -12.45 -20.26
N ARG A 278 4.66 -12.84 -19.25
CA ARG A 278 4.28 -13.87 -18.27
C ARG A 278 3.04 -13.47 -17.46
N LEU A 279 2.95 -12.20 -17.06
CA LEU A 279 1.75 -11.67 -16.39
C LEU A 279 0.50 -11.81 -17.28
N GLN A 280 0.64 -11.47 -18.57
CA GLN A 280 -0.44 -11.56 -19.54
C GLN A 280 -0.86 -13.03 -19.78
N GLU A 281 0.10 -13.94 -19.88
CA GLU A 281 -0.17 -15.38 -20.01
C GLU A 281 -0.92 -15.93 -18.79
N ALA A 282 -0.44 -15.65 -17.58
CA ALA A 282 -1.11 -16.08 -16.35
C ALA A 282 -2.52 -15.48 -16.21
N PHE A 283 -2.71 -14.24 -16.66
CA PHE A 283 -4.04 -13.64 -16.73
C PHE A 283 -4.96 -14.39 -17.70
N PHE A 284 -4.47 -14.79 -18.87
CA PHE A 284 -5.28 -15.57 -19.83
C PHE A 284 -5.53 -17.01 -19.40
N GLU A 285 -4.62 -17.61 -18.65
CA GLU A 285 -4.86 -18.91 -18.05
C GLU A 285 -6.00 -18.84 -17.02
N ARG A 286 -6.04 -17.77 -16.23
CA ARG A 286 -7.12 -17.55 -15.25
C ARG A 286 -8.44 -17.11 -15.88
N TYR A 287 -8.39 -16.27 -16.92
CA TYR A 287 -9.58 -15.72 -17.60
C TYR A 287 -9.50 -15.95 -19.13
N PRO A 288 -9.68 -17.19 -19.62
CA PRO A 288 -9.49 -17.52 -21.04
C PRO A 288 -10.40 -16.73 -21.99
N GLU A 289 -11.61 -16.37 -21.54
CA GLU A 289 -12.59 -15.57 -22.28
C GLU A 289 -12.14 -14.13 -22.54
N LYS A 290 -11.19 -13.63 -21.75
CA LYS A 290 -10.66 -12.26 -21.87
C LYS A 290 -9.53 -12.14 -22.88
N ARG A 291 -9.02 -13.25 -23.42
CA ARG A 291 -7.88 -13.27 -24.33
C ARG A 291 -8.07 -12.41 -25.58
N SER A 292 -9.28 -12.37 -26.14
CA SER A 292 -9.59 -11.55 -27.31
C SER A 292 -9.63 -10.05 -27.05
N GLU A 293 -9.70 -9.63 -25.78
CA GLU A 293 -9.70 -8.21 -25.42
C GLU A 293 -8.31 -7.60 -25.59
N PHE A 294 -7.26 -8.41 -25.54
CA PHE A 294 -5.87 -7.99 -25.66
C PHE A 294 -5.32 -8.31 -27.06
N ALA A 295 -4.77 -7.30 -27.73
CA ALA A 295 -4.11 -7.46 -29.02
C ALA A 295 -2.64 -7.05 -28.92
N GLY A 296 -1.78 -7.74 -29.67
CA GLY A 296 -0.34 -7.47 -29.73
C GLY A 296 0.46 -8.11 -28.60
N ASP A 297 1.76 -7.81 -28.59
CA ASP A 297 2.71 -8.28 -27.57
C ASP A 297 2.74 -7.36 -26.32
N GLY A 298 3.63 -7.64 -25.37
CA GLY A 298 3.79 -6.83 -24.16
C GLY A 298 4.13 -5.35 -24.44
N VAL A 299 4.76 -5.03 -25.57
CA VAL A 299 5.09 -3.65 -25.95
C VAL A 299 3.84 -2.91 -26.41
N ASP A 300 2.99 -3.54 -27.23
CA ASP A 300 1.73 -2.97 -27.68
C ASP A 300 0.77 -2.74 -26.50
N LEU A 301 0.72 -3.68 -25.56
CA LEU A 301 -0.02 -3.56 -24.32
C LEU A 301 0.42 -2.33 -23.52
N LEU A 302 1.72 -2.18 -23.24
CA LEU A 302 2.23 -1.03 -22.49
C LEU A 302 1.92 0.31 -23.16
N LYS A 303 2.03 0.40 -24.49
CA LYS A 303 1.69 1.63 -25.24
C LYS A 303 0.20 1.97 -25.11
N MET A 304 -0.67 0.98 -25.26
CA MET A 304 -2.12 1.17 -25.12
C MET A 304 -2.50 1.62 -23.71
N LEU A 305 -2.01 0.91 -22.69
CA LEU A 305 -2.28 1.25 -21.29
C LEU A 305 -1.78 2.65 -20.94
N THR A 306 -0.60 3.04 -21.43
CA THR A 306 -0.04 4.38 -21.23
C THR A 306 -0.96 5.45 -21.80
N ARG A 307 -1.48 5.27 -23.02
CA ARG A 307 -2.44 6.21 -23.63
C ARG A 307 -3.74 6.31 -22.83
N ARG A 308 -4.26 5.18 -22.34
CA ARG A 308 -5.46 5.15 -21.48
C ARG A 308 -5.23 5.90 -20.18
N SER A 309 -4.12 5.62 -19.49
CA SER A 309 -3.74 6.27 -18.22
C SER A 309 -3.61 7.78 -18.37
N HIS A 310 -2.95 8.25 -19.45
CA HIS A 310 -2.87 9.68 -19.75
C HIS A 310 -4.23 10.31 -19.99
N ARG A 311 -5.13 9.62 -20.71
CA ARG A 311 -6.48 10.14 -20.94
C ARG A 311 -7.26 10.26 -19.62
N ALA A 312 -7.16 9.28 -18.73
CA ALA A 312 -7.87 9.30 -17.46
C ALA A 312 -7.39 10.40 -16.49
N ARG A 313 -6.12 10.81 -16.57
CA ARG A 313 -5.53 11.81 -15.65
C ARG A 313 -5.55 13.24 -16.18
N TYR A 314 -5.54 13.44 -17.50
CA TYR A 314 -5.21 14.74 -18.10
C TYR A 314 -6.20 15.25 -19.16
N ASN A 315 -7.26 14.49 -19.50
CA ASN A 315 -8.28 14.89 -20.48
C ASN A 315 -9.68 14.84 -19.86
#